data_AF-H9GUC9-F1
#
_entry.id   AF-H9GUC9-F1
#
_cell.length_a   1.000
_cell.length_b   1.000
_cell.length_c   1.000
_cell.angle_alpha   90.00
_cell.angle_beta   90.00
_cell.angle_gamma   90.00
#
_symmetry.space_group_name_H-M   'P 1'
#
loop_
_entity.id
_entity.type
_entity.pdbx_description
1 polymer ?
#
loop_
_entity_poly.entity_id
_entity_poly.type
_entity_poly.pdbx_seq_one_letter_code
_entity_poly.pdbx_strand_id
1 'polypeptide(L)'
;MSSSRPGSSLEDLDLTGEEAARLAKAFQDEEFKRLFAEYAAELSDPAQRATYEAEVCALERERGVEARFLHPEPGWALRTSLGGARKCYLNICANALVGKPEAEAEVGRRGCTWRLPHCLSPGREELGRGRPPGGEPRRCLVYDVLFHPEALRRARREPRFREVLHQTALEAVEKHFAPQGLDRANARVLRGVKYKGVPQASLLRLAPTRSGPFPELRTWIYPRAHCKCL
;
A
#
# COMPACT_ATOMS: atom_id res chain seq x y z
N MET A 1 8.05 32.06 1.27
CA MET A 1 9.02 31.09 1.83
C MET A 1 8.37 30.46 3.07
N SER A 2 7.83 29.25 2.95
CA SER A 2 7.15 28.56 4.07
C SER A 2 8.09 27.49 4.62
N SER A 3 8.66 27.74 5.79
CA SER A 3 9.53 26.82 6.51
C SER A 3 8.74 25.59 6.95
N SER A 4 9.03 24.42 6.37
CA SER A 4 8.64 23.14 6.96
C SER A 4 9.51 22.89 8.19
N ARG A 5 8.93 22.89 9.39
CA ARG A 5 9.62 22.42 10.60
C ARG A 5 9.84 20.90 10.48
N PRO A 6 11.08 20.39 10.55
CA PRO A 6 11.33 18.97 10.73
C PRO A 6 11.23 18.69 12.24
N GLY A 7 10.15 18.04 12.64
CA GLY A 7 9.93 17.69 14.05
C GLY A 7 8.69 16.82 14.19
N SER A 8 8.77 15.57 13.75
CA SER A 8 7.86 14.52 14.22
C SER A 8 8.29 14.18 15.64
N SER A 9 7.51 14.61 16.63
CA SER A 9 7.76 14.40 18.05
C SER A 9 7.72 12.92 18.39
N LEU A 10 8.52 12.50 19.36
CA LEU A 10 8.53 11.17 19.99
C LEU A 10 7.13 10.71 20.47
N GLU A 11 6.14 11.61 20.45
CA GLU A 11 4.72 11.41 20.80
C GLU A 11 3.96 10.51 19.80
N ASP A 12 4.49 10.33 18.58
CA ASP A 12 3.93 9.40 17.60
C ASP A 12 4.37 7.94 17.85
N LEU A 13 5.31 7.70 18.78
CA LEU A 13 5.77 6.37 19.19
C LEU A 13 4.97 5.92 20.42
N ASP A 14 4.49 4.67 20.41
CA ASP A 14 3.77 4.05 21.54
C ASP A 14 4.76 3.67 22.66
N LEU A 15 5.34 4.68 23.30
CA LEU A 15 6.30 4.54 24.39
C LEU A 15 5.64 4.86 25.72
N THR A 16 5.90 4.03 26.73
CA THR A 16 5.62 4.40 28.12
C THR A 16 6.46 5.62 28.52
N GLY A 17 6.04 6.37 29.54
CA GLY A 17 6.79 7.54 30.00
C GLY A 17 8.22 7.21 30.41
N GLU A 18 8.44 6.03 30.98
CA GLU A 18 9.77 5.53 31.35
C GLU A 18 10.63 5.16 30.13
N GLU A 19 10.04 4.56 29.10
CA GLU A 19 10.75 4.26 27.84
C GLU A 19 11.13 5.54 27.10
N ALA A 20 10.20 6.50 27.00
CA ALA A 20 10.46 7.80 26.39
C ALA A 20 11.59 8.55 27.12
N ALA A 21 11.58 8.54 28.46
CA ALA A 21 12.62 9.18 29.26
C ALA A 21 13.99 8.49 29.09
N ARG A 22 14.03 7.15 29.09
CA ARG A 22 15.28 6.40 28.84
C ARG A 22 15.82 6.66 27.44
N LEU A 23 14.96 6.66 26.43
CA LEU A 23 15.34 6.92 25.05
C LEU A 23 15.86 8.36 24.88
N ALA A 24 15.15 9.34 25.44
CA ALA A 24 15.58 10.74 25.43
C ALA A 24 16.95 10.93 26.10
N LYS A 25 17.22 10.22 27.19
CA LYS A 25 18.54 10.22 27.85
C LYS A 25 19.61 9.57 26.98
N ALA A 26 19.34 8.44 26.32
CA ALA A 26 20.28 7.80 25.41
C ALA A 26 20.67 8.72 24.24
N PHE A 27 19.72 9.50 23.71
CA PHE A 27 19.99 10.51 22.69
C PHE A 27 20.78 11.74 23.20
N GLN A 28 21.21 11.79 24.46
CA GLN A 28 22.19 12.79 24.93
C GLN A 28 23.63 12.29 24.78
N ASP A 29 23.83 10.98 24.62
CA ASP A 29 25.14 10.36 24.46
C ASP A 29 25.59 10.40 22.98
N GLU A 30 26.80 10.91 22.73
CA GLU A 30 27.32 11.10 21.37
C GLU A 30 27.66 9.77 20.69
N GLU A 31 28.10 8.77 21.45
CA GLU A 31 28.39 7.43 20.91
C GLU A 31 27.08 6.74 20.50
N PHE A 32 26.03 6.84 21.33
CA PHE A 32 24.71 6.34 21.00
C PHE A 32 24.16 7.00 19.72
N LYS A 33 24.26 8.33 19.58
CA LYS A 33 23.83 9.02 18.36
C LYS A 33 24.58 8.52 17.12
N ARG A 34 25.90 8.35 17.22
CA ARG A 34 26.74 7.85 16.12
C ARG A 34 26.30 6.45 15.71
N LEU A 35 26.25 5.51 16.67
CA LEU A 35 25.85 4.12 16.40
C LEU A 35 24.43 4.02 15.85
N PHE A 36 23.50 4.82 16.40
CA PHE A 36 22.13 4.88 15.91
C PHE A 36 22.05 5.42 14.47
N ALA A 37 22.85 6.43 14.14
CA ALA A 37 22.92 6.99 12.80
C ALA A 37 23.55 5.99 11.79
N GLU A 38 24.61 5.29 12.20
CA GLU A 38 25.22 4.21 11.40
C GLU A 38 24.20 3.10 11.12
N TYR A 39 23.51 2.61 12.16
CA TYR A 39 22.45 1.61 12.02
C TYR A 39 21.32 2.08 11.09
N ALA A 40 20.85 3.32 11.24
CA ALA A 40 19.82 3.88 10.37
C ALA A 40 20.29 4.03 8.92
N ALA A 41 21.56 4.36 8.70
CA ALA A 41 22.17 4.45 7.37
C ALA A 41 22.26 3.05 6.71
N GLU A 42 22.70 2.04 7.45
CA GLU A 42 22.73 0.65 6.97
C GLU A 42 21.34 0.16 6.56
N LEU A 43 20.33 0.32 7.42
CA LEU A 43 18.96 -0.09 7.10
C LEU A 43 18.34 0.64 5.90
N SER A 44 18.82 1.85 5.59
CA SER A 44 18.31 2.64 4.47
C SER A 44 19.13 2.49 3.19
N ASP A 45 20.21 1.70 3.21
CA ASP A 45 21.07 1.46 2.05
C ASP A 45 20.32 0.66 0.96
N PRO A 46 20.08 1.25 -0.23
CA PRO A 46 19.44 0.56 -1.34
C PRO A 46 20.19 -0.68 -1.81
N ALA A 47 21.53 -0.71 -1.66
CA ALA A 47 22.35 -1.85 -2.06
C ALA A 47 22.15 -3.04 -1.14
N GLN A 48 22.16 -2.83 0.18
CA GLN A 48 21.87 -3.88 1.17
C GLN A 48 20.45 -4.44 0.99
N ARG A 49 19.46 -3.55 0.78
CA ARG A 49 18.10 -3.97 0.48
C ARG A 49 18.02 -4.85 -0.78
N ALA A 50 18.72 -4.47 -1.85
CA ALA A 50 18.73 -5.25 -3.09
C ALA A 50 19.36 -6.64 -2.90
N THR A 51 20.43 -6.75 -2.12
CA THR A 51 21.05 -8.04 -1.76
C THR A 51 20.07 -8.91 -0.99
N TYR A 52 19.46 -8.38 0.08
CA TYR A 52 18.46 -9.09 0.86
C TYR A 52 17.28 -9.59 -0.01
N GLU A 53 16.76 -8.73 -0.87
CA GLU A 53 15.65 -9.09 -1.77
C GLU A 53 16.05 -10.20 -2.75
N ALA A 54 17.27 -10.16 -3.28
CA ALA A 54 17.80 -11.19 -4.17
C ALA A 54 17.96 -12.55 -3.46
N GLU A 55 18.46 -12.53 -2.22
CA GLU A 55 18.59 -13.73 -1.38
C GLU A 55 17.23 -14.34 -1.06
N VAL A 56 16.24 -13.53 -0.65
CA VAL A 56 14.87 -14.01 -0.40
C VAL A 56 14.27 -14.62 -1.67
N CYS A 57 14.45 -13.99 -2.82
CA CYS A 57 13.97 -14.55 -4.10
C CYS A 57 14.69 -15.85 -4.47
N ALA A 58 15.99 -15.98 -4.15
CA ALA A 58 16.75 -17.21 -4.38
C ALA A 58 16.25 -18.36 -3.49
N LEU A 59 16.00 -18.10 -2.21
CA LEU A 59 15.45 -19.08 -1.27
C LEU A 59 14.06 -19.57 -1.67
N GLU A 60 13.18 -18.68 -2.17
CA GLU A 60 11.87 -19.10 -2.71
C GLU A 60 12.05 -19.97 -3.97
N ARG A 61 13.02 -19.64 -4.83
CA ARG A 61 13.33 -20.42 -6.03
C ARG A 61 13.85 -21.81 -5.70
N GLU A 62 14.69 -21.94 -4.68
CA GLU A 62 15.15 -23.25 -4.17
C GLU A 62 13.98 -24.12 -3.70
N ARG A 63 12.90 -23.51 -3.21
CA ARG A 63 11.64 -24.17 -2.86
C ARG A 63 10.72 -24.42 -4.08
N GLY A 64 11.18 -24.10 -5.29
CA GLY A 64 10.43 -24.25 -6.53
C GLY A 64 9.38 -23.16 -6.78
N VAL A 65 9.46 -22.03 -6.07
CA VAL A 65 8.52 -20.90 -6.18
C VAL A 65 9.24 -19.69 -6.75
N GLU A 66 8.77 -19.16 -7.88
CA GLU A 66 9.28 -17.86 -8.34
C GLU A 66 8.67 -16.76 -7.49
N ALA A 67 9.50 -15.85 -6.98
CA ALA A 67 9.05 -14.71 -6.20
C ALA A 67 9.67 -13.40 -6.71
N ARG A 68 8.93 -12.31 -6.54
CA ARG A 68 9.37 -10.94 -6.89
C ARG A 68 8.88 -9.96 -5.85
N PHE A 69 9.74 -9.01 -5.46
CA PHE A 69 9.31 -7.89 -4.63
C PHE A 69 8.57 -6.84 -5.46
N LEU A 70 7.41 -6.42 -4.95
CA LEU A 70 6.63 -5.32 -5.46
C LEU A 70 6.83 -4.10 -4.56
N HIS A 71 7.59 -3.14 -5.05
CA HIS A 71 7.75 -1.84 -4.41
C HIS A 71 6.62 -0.90 -4.82
N PRO A 72 5.79 -0.41 -3.89
CA PRO A 72 4.70 0.49 -4.23
C PRO A 72 5.23 1.90 -4.54
N GLU A 73 4.90 2.42 -5.72
CA GLU A 73 5.06 3.84 -6.04
C GLU A 73 3.83 4.62 -5.56
N PRO A 74 3.97 5.58 -4.62
CA PRO A 74 2.85 6.33 -4.06
C PRO A 74 2.00 7.10 -5.09
N GLY A 75 0.70 6.81 -5.14
CA GLY A 75 -0.28 7.55 -5.93
C GLY A 75 -1.09 8.54 -5.09
N TRP A 76 -2.09 8.04 -4.39
CA TRP A 76 -2.91 8.78 -3.41
C TRP A 76 -3.55 7.82 -2.41
N ALA A 77 -3.98 8.35 -1.26
CA ALA A 77 -4.67 7.55 -0.25
C ALA A 77 -6.19 7.81 -0.24
N LEU A 78 -6.97 6.73 -0.09
CA LEU A 78 -8.39 6.76 0.26
C LEU A 78 -8.55 6.56 1.77
N ARG A 79 -9.53 7.22 2.37
CA ARG A 79 -10.00 6.99 3.74
C ARG A 79 -11.40 6.41 3.68
N THR A 80 -11.64 5.34 4.43
CA THR A 80 -12.97 4.75 4.67
C THR A 80 -13.03 4.20 6.11
N SER A 81 -14.05 3.40 6.44
CA SER A 81 -14.16 2.67 7.70
C SER A 81 -14.49 1.20 7.47
N LEU A 82 -13.86 0.34 8.26
CA LEU A 82 -14.16 -1.08 8.38
C LEU A 82 -15.31 -1.28 9.38
N GLY A 83 -16.33 -2.04 8.98
CA GLY A 83 -17.50 -2.33 9.83
C GLY A 83 -18.23 -1.07 10.33
N GLY A 84 -18.16 0.04 9.58
CA GLY A 84 -18.80 1.32 9.93
C GLY A 84 -18.16 2.12 11.07
N ALA A 85 -17.11 1.62 11.73
CA ALA A 85 -16.55 2.25 12.93
C ALA A 85 -15.04 2.49 12.85
N ARG A 86 -14.25 1.46 12.52
CA ARG A 86 -12.78 1.55 12.57
C ARG A 86 -12.26 2.24 11.31
N LYS A 87 -11.58 3.37 11.45
CA LYS A 87 -10.95 4.05 10.29
C LYS A 87 -9.93 3.15 9.61
N CYS A 88 -9.99 3.10 8.29
CA CYS A 88 -8.97 2.45 7.49
C CYS A 88 -8.64 3.29 6.24
N TYR A 89 -7.50 2.97 5.65
CA TYR A 89 -6.95 3.67 4.50
C TYR A 89 -6.53 2.68 3.43
N LEU A 90 -6.75 3.04 2.18
CA LEU A 90 -6.26 2.30 1.02
C LEU A 90 -5.29 3.19 0.27
N ASN A 91 -4.02 2.81 0.22
CA ASN A 91 -3.02 3.47 -0.61
C ASN A 91 -3.13 2.93 -2.03
N ILE A 92 -3.56 3.79 -2.96
CA ILE A 92 -3.56 3.50 -4.38
C ILE A 92 -2.16 3.75 -4.91
N CYS A 93 -1.45 2.67 -5.23
CA CYS A 93 -0.04 2.67 -5.62
C CYS A 93 0.14 2.17 -7.05
N ALA A 94 1.27 2.52 -7.64
CA ALA A 94 1.69 2.00 -8.94
C ALA A 94 2.83 0.99 -8.80
N ASN A 95 2.86 -0.02 -9.67
CA ASN A 95 4.02 -0.86 -9.90
C ASN A 95 3.96 -1.43 -11.33
N ALA A 96 5.06 -1.30 -12.09
CA ALA A 96 5.11 -1.66 -13.50
C ALA A 96 5.02 -3.18 -13.76
N LEU A 97 5.22 -4.02 -12.74
CA LEU A 97 5.04 -5.47 -12.86
C LEU A 97 3.54 -5.83 -12.90
N VAL A 98 2.66 -5.00 -12.34
CA VAL A 98 1.20 -5.25 -12.40
C VAL A 98 0.70 -5.06 -13.84
N GLY A 99 -0.24 -5.90 -14.29
CA GLY A 99 -0.77 -5.81 -15.65
C GLY A 99 -1.45 -4.47 -15.99
N LYS A 100 -1.43 -4.08 -17.28
CA LYS A 100 -2.04 -2.83 -17.76
C LYS A 100 -3.58 -2.85 -17.63
N PRO A 101 -4.24 -1.69 -17.49
CA PRO A 101 -5.69 -1.61 -17.56
C PRO A 101 -6.18 -1.94 -18.99
N GLU A 102 -7.15 -2.83 -19.12
CA GLU A 102 -7.69 -3.27 -20.42
C GLU A 102 -9.15 -2.87 -20.54
N ALA A 103 -9.52 -2.27 -21.67
CA ALA A 103 -10.91 -1.96 -21.99
C ALA A 103 -11.52 -3.08 -22.83
N GLU A 104 -12.66 -3.60 -22.39
CA GLU A 104 -13.48 -4.54 -23.15
C GLU A 104 -14.75 -3.84 -23.60
N ALA A 105 -15.01 -3.80 -24.91
CA ALA A 105 -16.26 -3.26 -25.44
C ALA A 105 -17.43 -4.17 -25.05
N GLU A 106 -18.55 -3.60 -24.60
CA GLU A 106 -19.76 -4.38 -24.34
C GLU A 106 -20.53 -4.61 -25.65
N VAL A 107 -20.73 -5.88 -26.01
CA VAL A 107 -21.52 -6.23 -27.20
C VAL A 107 -22.98 -5.82 -26.98
N GLY A 108 -23.52 -4.98 -27.88
CA GLY A 108 -24.93 -4.57 -27.87
C GLY A 108 -25.29 -3.43 -26.91
N ARG A 109 -24.32 -2.80 -26.23
CA ARG A 109 -24.52 -1.58 -25.42
C ARG A 109 -23.48 -0.51 -25.78
N ARG A 110 -23.83 0.77 -25.64
CA ARG A 110 -22.82 1.84 -25.65
C ARG A 110 -22.08 1.80 -24.31
N GLY A 111 -20.79 1.47 -24.33
CA GLY A 111 -19.95 1.45 -23.14
C GLY A 111 -18.72 0.55 -23.26
N CYS A 112 -17.83 0.63 -22.28
CA CYS A 112 -16.75 -0.32 -22.09
C CYS A 112 -16.67 -0.75 -20.62
N THR A 113 -16.37 -2.02 -20.38
CA THR A 113 -16.00 -2.53 -19.06
C THR A 113 -14.48 -2.52 -18.95
N TRP A 114 -13.98 -2.20 -17.75
CA TRP A 114 -12.55 -2.15 -17.48
C TRP A 114 -12.10 -3.38 -16.71
N ARG A 115 -11.04 -4.03 -17.20
CA ARG A 115 -10.25 -4.97 -16.40
C ARG A 115 -9.06 -4.23 -15.82
N LEU A 116 -8.95 -4.25 -14.50
CA LEU A 116 -7.91 -3.56 -13.76
C LEU A 116 -7.09 -4.57 -12.94
N PRO A 117 -5.96 -5.06 -13.51
CA PRO A 117 -4.97 -5.84 -12.77
C PRO A 117 -4.51 -5.11 -11.53
N HIS A 118 -4.50 -5.84 -10.41
CA HIS A 118 -4.04 -5.32 -9.14
C HIS A 118 -3.41 -6.40 -8.26
N CYS A 119 -2.48 -5.98 -7.43
CA CYS A 119 -1.95 -6.77 -6.34
C CYS A 119 -2.34 -6.13 -5.00
N LEU A 120 -2.59 -6.98 -4.01
CA LEU A 120 -2.97 -6.55 -2.67
C LEU A 120 -1.95 -7.10 -1.67
N SER A 121 -1.73 -6.34 -0.62
CA SER A 121 -0.99 -6.80 0.56
C SER A 121 -1.93 -6.87 1.77
N PRO A 122 -1.68 -7.78 2.73
CA PRO A 122 -2.44 -7.81 3.97
C PRO A 122 -2.45 -6.44 4.65
N GLY A 123 -3.58 -6.11 5.30
CA GLY A 123 -3.72 -4.86 6.03
C GLY A 123 -2.72 -4.75 7.16
N ARG A 124 -2.12 -3.57 7.32
CA ARG A 124 -1.18 -3.25 8.40
C ARG A 124 -1.87 -2.37 9.43
N GLU A 125 -1.62 -2.63 10.70
CA GLU A 125 -2.02 -1.71 11.76
C GLU A 125 -1.04 -0.55 11.83
N GLU A 126 -1.59 0.66 11.83
CA GLU A 126 -0.83 1.90 11.86
C GLU A 126 -1.43 2.80 12.94
N LEU A 127 -0.57 3.57 13.61
CA LEU A 127 -1.03 4.60 14.52
C LEU A 127 -1.70 5.72 13.70
N GLY A 128 -2.93 6.01 14.10
CA GLY A 128 -3.72 7.11 13.58
C GLY A 128 -3.30 8.40 14.26
N ARG A 129 -3.46 9.52 13.55
CA ARG A 129 -3.18 10.84 14.13
C ARG A 129 -4.17 11.18 15.23
N GLY A 130 -3.65 11.68 16.35
CA GLY A 130 -4.40 12.20 17.48
C GLY A 130 -4.69 11.14 18.55
N ARG A 131 -4.18 11.39 19.75
CA ARG A 131 -4.56 10.67 20.97
C ARG A 131 -5.80 11.33 21.59
N PRO A 132 -6.88 10.59 21.86
CA PRO A 132 -7.98 11.13 22.66
C PRO A 132 -7.49 11.43 24.09
N PRO A 133 -7.96 12.52 24.74
CA PRO A 133 -7.60 12.80 26.13
C PRO A 133 -7.93 11.60 27.03
N GLY A 134 -6.93 11.05 27.72
CA GLY A 134 -7.09 9.89 28.60
C GLY A 134 -7.35 8.55 27.91
N GLY A 135 -7.24 8.46 26.58
CA GLY A 135 -7.48 7.23 25.83
C GLY A 135 -6.26 6.67 25.08
N GLU A 136 -6.43 5.47 24.54
CA GLU A 136 -5.43 4.78 23.72
C GLU A 136 -5.22 5.45 22.35
N PRO A 137 -4.02 5.34 21.75
CA PRO A 137 -3.76 5.79 20.38
C PRO A 137 -4.77 5.18 19.39
N ARG A 138 -5.34 6.00 18.52
CA ARG A 138 -6.31 5.52 17.53
C ARG A 138 -5.62 4.65 16.50
N ARG A 139 -5.75 3.33 16.58
CA ARG A 139 -5.25 2.41 15.56
C ARG A 139 -6.09 2.45 14.29
N CYS A 140 -5.45 2.44 13.13
CA CYS A 140 -6.09 2.37 11.83
C CYS A 140 -5.48 1.24 11.00
N LEU A 141 -6.27 0.68 10.08
CA LEU A 141 -5.78 -0.30 9.11
C LEU A 141 -5.37 0.41 7.84
N VAL A 142 -4.23 0.01 7.28
CA VAL A 142 -3.73 0.53 6.01
C VAL A 142 -3.53 -0.64 5.06
N TYR A 143 -4.14 -0.54 3.89
CA TYR A 143 -4.01 -1.51 2.80
C TYR A 143 -3.29 -0.85 1.63
N ASP A 144 -2.43 -1.60 0.95
CA ASP A 144 -1.84 -1.16 -0.31
C ASP A 144 -2.50 -1.92 -1.46
N VAL A 145 -2.94 -1.16 -2.47
CA VAL A 145 -3.50 -1.69 -3.71
C VAL A 145 -2.64 -1.20 -4.85
N LEU A 146 -1.89 -2.11 -5.47
CA LEU A 146 -0.94 -1.81 -6.52
C LEU A 146 -1.61 -2.04 -7.87
N PHE A 147 -1.66 -1.01 -8.72
CA PHE A 147 -2.07 -1.08 -10.12
C PHE A 147 -0.88 -0.79 -11.04
N HIS A 148 -1.04 -0.99 -12.34
CA HIS A 148 -0.04 -0.50 -13.29
C HIS A 148 -0.01 1.05 -13.34
N PRO A 149 1.16 1.70 -13.51
CA PRO A 149 1.28 3.17 -13.58
C PRO A 149 0.33 3.84 -14.57
N GLU A 150 0.01 3.17 -15.67
CA GLU A 150 -0.94 3.66 -16.68
C GLU A 150 -2.36 3.84 -16.13
N ALA A 151 -2.82 2.95 -15.24
CA ALA A 151 -4.13 3.07 -14.61
C ALA A 151 -4.18 4.33 -13.73
N LEU A 152 -3.13 4.61 -12.96
CA LEU A 152 -3.05 5.84 -12.15
C LEU A 152 -2.98 7.09 -13.03
N ARG A 153 -2.17 7.07 -14.10
CA ARG A 153 -2.09 8.17 -15.07
C ARG A 153 -3.46 8.49 -15.67
N ARG A 154 -4.23 7.45 -16.03
CA ARG A 154 -5.58 7.58 -16.58
C ARG A 154 -6.57 8.11 -15.55
N ALA A 155 -6.58 7.55 -14.34
CA ALA A 155 -7.43 8.00 -13.23
C ALA A 155 -7.20 9.46 -12.83
N ARG A 156 -5.98 10.01 -13.02
CA ARG A 156 -5.73 11.44 -12.80
C ARG A 156 -6.44 12.34 -13.82
N ARG A 157 -6.71 11.85 -15.03
CA ARG A 157 -7.27 12.61 -16.17
C ARG A 157 -8.76 12.35 -16.38
N GLU A 158 -9.23 11.14 -16.05
CA GLU A 158 -10.58 10.67 -16.34
C GLU A 158 -11.34 10.37 -15.04
N PRO A 159 -12.23 11.26 -14.56
CA PRO A 159 -12.94 11.09 -13.29
C PRO A 159 -13.77 9.81 -13.21
N ARG A 160 -14.44 9.43 -14.30
CA ARG A 160 -15.21 8.17 -14.38
C ARG A 160 -14.31 6.95 -14.20
N PHE A 161 -13.16 6.91 -14.87
CA PHE A 161 -12.18 5.83 -14.71
C PHE A 161 -11.61 5.79 -13.28
N ARG A 162 -11.37 6.96 -12.67
CA ARG A 162 -10.91 7.05 -11.28
C ARG A 162 -11.89 6.42 -10.31
N GLU A 163 -13.19 6.64 -10.51
CA GLU A 163 -14.24 6.03 -9.70
C GLU A 163 -14.24 4.50 -9.86
N VAL A 164 -14.13 3.99 -11.09
CA VAL A 164 -13.98 2.54 -11.34
C VAL A 164 -12.76 1.98 -10.59
N LEU A 165 -11.61 2.64 -10.70
CA LEU A 165 -10.40 2.23 -10.01
C LEU A 165 -10.57 2.21 -8.48
N HIS A 166 -11.22 3.23 -7.91
CA HIS A 166 -11.51 3.27 -6.47
C HIS A 166 -12.45 2.15 -6.04
N GLN A 167 -13.51 1.89 -6.81
CA GLN A 167 -14.44 0.79 -6.53
C GLN A 167 -13.75 -0.57 -6.63
N THR A 168 -12.93 -0.79 -7.65
CA THR A 168 -12.13 -2.03 -7.77
C THR A 168 -11.21 -2.21 -6.58
N ALA A 169 -10.53 -1.16 -6.13
CA ALA A 169 -9.65 -1.24 -4.96
C ALA A 169 -10.41 -1.58 -3.67
N LEU A 170 -11.56 -0.93 -3.43
CA LEU A 170 -12.41 -1.20 -2.28
C LEU A 170 -12.94 -2.62 -2.29
N GLU A 171 -13.49 -3.07 -3.42
CA GLU A 171 -14.02 -4.43 -3.59
C GLU A 171 -12.95 -5.50 -3.38
N ALA A 172 -11.75 -5.27 -3.93
CA ALA A 172 -10.63 -6.18 -3.80
C ALA A 172 -10.20 -6.34 -2.33
N VAL A 173 -10.05 -5.24 -1.59
CA VAL A 173 -9.69 -5.29 -0.16
C VAL A 173 -10.79 -5.94 0.67
N GLU A 174 -12.05 -5.56 0.45
CA GLU A 174 -13.22 -6.14 1.13
C GLU A 174 -13.27 -7.66 0.98
N LYS A 175 -13.11 -8.15 -0.25
CA LYS A 175 -13.14 -9.58 -0.57
C LYS A 175 -12.01 -10.37 0.09
N HIS A 176 -10.80 -9.82 0.17
CA HIS A 176 -9.61 -10.59 0.56
C HIS A 176 -9.16 -10.39 2.00
N PHE A 177 -9.32 -9.18 2.55
CA PHE A 177 -8.71 -8.81 3.84
C PHE A 177 -9.65 -8.06 4.80
N ALA A 178 -10.88 -7.78 4.38
CA ALA A 178 -11.86 -7.04 5.16
C ALA A 178 -13.26 -7.67 5.05
N PRO A 179 -13.44 -8.94 5.47
CA PRO A 179 -14.73 -9.64 5.35
C PRO A 179 -15.85 -9.01 6.20
N GLN A 180 -15.51 -8.13 7.16
CA GLN A 180 -16.50 -7.35 7.91
C GLN A 180 -17.12 -6.19 7.09
N GLY A 181 -16.63 -5.96 5.87
CA GLY A 181 -17.13 -4.94 4.96
C GLY A 181 -16.45 -3.57 5.12
N LEU A 182 -16.23 -2.91 3.98
CA LEU A 182 -15.78 -1.51 3.92
C LEU A 182 -16.97 -0.59 3.64
N ASP A 183 -17.03 0.55 4.32
CA ASP A 183 -18.05 1.58 4.03
C ASP A 183 -17.70 2.34 2.75
N ARG A 184 -18.19 1.83 1.63
CA ARG A 184 -17.98 2.44 0.30
C ARG A 184 -18.61 3.83 0.20
N ALA A 185 -19.70 4.11 0.92
CA ALA A 185 -20.40 5.39 0.86
C ALA A 185 -19.59 6.53 1.52
N ASN A 186 -18.76 6.22 2.51
CA ASN A 186 -17.90 7.18 3.19
C ASN A 186 -16.47 7.27 2.63
N ALA A 187 -16.14 6.49 1.59
CA ALA A 187 -14.81 6.47 1.01
C ALA A 187 -14.46 7.83 0.38
N ARG A 188 -13.34 8.44 0.80
CA ARG A 188 -12.89 9.76 0.31
C ARG A 188 -11.39 9.78 0.05
N VAL A 189 -10.98 10.45 -1.02
CA VAL A 189 -9.56 10.75 -1.27
C VAL A 189 -9.04 11.72 -0.21
N LEU A 190 -7.91 11.42 0.42
CA LEU A 190 -7.21 12.33 1.31
C LEU A 190 -6.47 13.40 0.50
N ARG A 191 -6.83 14.67 0.69
CA ARG A 191 -6.19 15.79 0.01
C ARG A 191 -4.72 15.91 0.45
N GLY A 192 -3.81 15.99 -0.51
CA GLY A 192 -2.37 16.16 -0.26
C GLY A 192 -1.64 14.92 0.26
N VAL A 193 -2.32 13.78 0.46
CA VAL A 193 -1.70 12.56 0.97
C VAL A 193 -1.49 11.56 -0.17
N LYS A 194 -0.22 11.33 -0.54
CA LYS A 194 0.16 10.35 -1.55
C LYS A 194 0.13 8.91 -1.03
N TYR A 195 0.44 8.73 0.25
CA TYR A 195 0.52 7.43 0.92
C TYR A 195 0.34 7.62 2.43
N LYS A 196 -0.37 6.72 3.10
CA LYS A 196 -0.50 6.66 4.56
C LYS A 196 0.49 5.63 5.10
N GLY A 197 1.38 6.06 6.00
CA GLY A 197 2.43 5.22 6.59
C GLY A 197 3.74 5.30 5.79
N VAL A 198 4.61 4.32 5.98
CA VAL A 198 5.85 4.16 5.20
C VAL A 198 5.61 3.12 4.10
N PRO A 199 5.95 3.39 2.83
CA PRO A 199 5.87 2.41 1.76
C PRO A 199 6.68 1.15 2.07
N GLN A 200 6.02 -0.01 2.04
CA GLN A 200 6.64 -1.32 2.29
C GLN A 200 6.53 -2.21 1.06
N ALA A 201 7.65 -2.83 0.68
CA ALA A 201 7.67 -3.80 -0.41
C ALA A 201 6.89 -5.06 -0.03
N SER A 202 6.24 -5.68 -1.01
CA SER A 202 5.47 -6.92 -0.81
C SER A 202 6.02 -8.04 -1.68
N LEU A 203 6.18 -9.24 -1.12
CA LEU A 203 6.68 -10.40 -1.86
C LEU A 203 5.53 -11.08 -2.61
N LEU A 204 5.54 -10.97 -3.94
CA LEU A 204 4.65 -11.71 -4.81
C LEU A 204 5.25 -13.08 -5.11
N ARG A 205 4.56 -14.15 -4.71
CA ARG A 205 4.88 -15.53 -5.10
C ARG A 205 4.05 -15.92 -6.32
N LEU A 206 4.72 -16.40 -7.36
CA LEU A 206 4.11 -16.87 -8.60
C LEU A 206 3.98 -18.39 -8.54
N ALA A 207 2.81 -18.89 -8.93
CA ALA A 207 2.62 -20.32 -9.06
C ALA A 207 3.56 -20.88 -10.15
N PRO A 208 4.17 -22.06 -9.94
CA PRO A 208 5.03 -22.66 -10.95
C PRO A 208 4.24 -22.97 -12.22
N THR A 209 4.60 -22.35 -13.35
CA THR A 209 4.05 -22.70 -14.65
C THR A 209 4.62 -24.04 -15.10
N ARG A 210 3.77 -25.06 -15.25
CA ARG A 210 4.11 -26.26 -16.02
C ARG A 210 4.31 -25.84 -17.49
N SER A 211 5.55 -25.64 -17.91
CA SER A 211 6.06 -25.45 -19.29
C SER A 211 5.55 -24.25 -20.13
N GLY A 212 6.45 -23.33 -20.50
CA GLY A 212 6.24 -22.29 -21.53
C GLY A 212 6.81 -20.91 -21.17
N PRO A 213 7.13 -20.02 -22.15
CA PRO A 213 7.58 -18.66 -21.87
C PRO A 213 6.49 -17.87 -21.15
N PHE A 214 6.91 -17.11 -20.14
CA PHE A 214 6.07 -16.44 -19.16
C PHE A 214 4.93 -15.63 -19.78
N PRO A 215 3.66 -15.89 -19.43
CA PRO A 215 2.64 -14.87 -19.61
C PRO A 215 2.97 -13.70 -18.67
N GLU A 216 2.79 -12.47 -19.16
CA GLU A 216 2.65 -11.28 -18.30
C GLU A 216 1.75 -11.62 -17.10
N LEU A 217 1.90 -10.93 -15.96
CA LEU A 217 1.19 -11.12 -14.68
C LEU A 217 -0.35 -10.98 -14.79
N ARG A 218 -0.97 -11.85 -15.60
CA ARG A 218 -2.34 -11.77 -16.14
C ARG A 218 -3.32 -12.62 -15.34
N THR A 219 -2.85 -13.40 -14.39
CA THR A 219 -3.66 -14.26 -13.50
C THR A 219 -2.83 -14.34 -12.22
N TRP A 220 -3.24 -13.81 -11.07
CA TRP A 220 -4.38 -14.08 -10.18
C TRP A 220 -4.57 -12.81 -9.30
N ILE A 221 -5.73 -12.25 -8.94
CA ILE A 221 -7.10 -12.71 -8.67
C ILE A 221 -8.04 -11.59 -9.17
N TYR A 222 -8.97 -11.87 -10.09
CA TYR A 222 -9.87 -10.83 -10.63
C TYR A 222 -11.34 -11.13 -10.32
N PRO A 223 -12.02 -10.38 -9.43
CA PRO A 223 -13.40 -10.04 -9.69
C PRO A 223 -13.45 -9.01 -10.84
N ARG A 224 -14.36 -9.22 -11.81
CA ARG A 224 -14.64 -8.26 -12.88
C ARG A 224 -15.35 -7.06 -12.28
N ALA A 225 -14.80 -5.86 -12.41
CA ALA A 225 -15.49 -4.63 -12.01
C ALA A 225 -16.29 -4.08 -13.21
N HIS A 226 -17.62 -4.12 -13.12
CA HIS A 226 -18.50 -3.58 -14.16
C HIS A 226 -18.59 -2.05 -14.06
N CYS A 227 -18.36 -1.35 -15.17
CA CYS A 227 -18.68 0.07 -15.28
C CYS A 227 -19.76 0.25 -16.34
N LYS A 228 -20.98 0.63 -15.92
CA LYS A 228 -22.00 1.09 -16.87
C LYS A 228 -21.69 2.55 -17.21
N CYS A 229 -21.16 2.78 -18.41
CA CYS A 229 -21.14 4.12 -18.97
C CYS A 229 -22.54 4.45 -19.51
N LEU A 230 -23.14 5.55 -19.05
CA LEU A 230 -24.15 6.29 -19.81
C LEU A 230 -23.45 7.30 -20.73
#